data_AF-A0A3B9G3U3-F1
#
_entry.id   AF-A0A3B9G3U3-F1
#
_cell.length_a   1.000
_cell.length_b   1.000
_cell.length_c   1.000
_cell.angle_alpha   90.00
_cell.angle_beta   90.00
_cell.angle_gamma   90.00
#
_symmetry.space_group_name_H-M   'P 1'
#
loop_
_entity.id
_entity.type
_entity.pdbx_description
1 polymer ?
#
loop_
_entity_poly.entity_id
_entity_poly.type
_entity_poly.pdbx_seq_one_letter_code
_entity_poly.pdbx_strand_id
1 'polypeptide(L)'
;MLRKVKTALRLTSEDADLNEELTDLINECLSDLIPADVAEANIDTSDPLIIRAVKVYCKLNFGQPDDYDRLKAAYDELKAQLGMDSRYTEYENG
;
A
#
# COMPACT_ATOMS: atom_id res chain seq x y z
N MET A 1 -6.67 4.92 -7.17
CA MET A 1 -5.38 4.85 -6.46
C MET A 1 -4.20 5.36 -7.30
N LEU A 2 -4.00 4.85 -8.52
CA LEU A 2 -2.87 5.14 -9.41
C LEU A 2 -2.37 6.60 -9.42
N ARG A 3 -3.24 7.58 -9.66
CA ARG A 3 -2.86 9.02 -9.62
C ARG A 3 -2.15 9.44 -8.33
N LYS A 4 -2.62 8.97 -7.16
CA LYS A 4 -2.00 9.30 -5.85
C LYS A 4 -0.60 8.68 -5.72
N VAL A 5 -0.38 7.50 -6.31
CA VAL A 5 0.91 6.82 -6.35
C VAL A 5 1.87 7.54 -7.31
N LYS A 6 1.42 7.85 -8.53
CA LYS A 6 2.19 8.66 -9.50
C LYS A 6 2.67 9.97 -8.87
N THR A 7 1.78 10.70 -8.19
CA THR A 7 2.16 11.92 -7.44
C THR A 7 3.19 11.64 -6.34
N ALA A 8 3.06 10.54 -5.59
CA ALA A 8 3.98 10.20 -4.51
C ALA A 8 5.39 9.81 -5.00
N LEU A 9 5.46 9.18 -6.18
CA LEU A 9 6.69 8.82 -6.90
C LEU A 9 7.24 9.99 -7.73
N ARG A 10 6.55 11.14 -7.78
CA ARG A 10 6.87 12.30 -8.64
C ARG A 10 6.92 11.96 -10.13
N LEU A 11 6.10 11.01 -10.56
CA LEU A 11 5.97 10.58 -11.95
C LEU A 11 4.88 11.38 -12.68
N THR A 12 5.20 11.82 -13.89
CA THR A 12 4.26 12.51 -14.81
C THR A 12 4.07 11.75 -16.13
N SER A 13 4.75 10.62 -16.31
CA SER A 13 4.63 9.80 -17.52
C SER A 13 3.21 9.26 -17.68
N GLU A 14 2.69 9.28 -18.90
CA GLU A 14 1.42 8.64 -19.28
C GLU A 14 1.63 7.33 -20.04
N ASP A 15 2.85 6.80 -20.02
CA ASP A 15 3.21 5.51 -20.61
C ASP A 15 2.31 4.39 -20.07
N ALA A 16 1.74 3.59 -20.98
CA ALA A 16 0.75 2.59 -20.65
C ALA A 16 1.35 1.43 -19.86
N ASP A 17 2.52 0.95 -20.26
CA ASP A 17 3.21 -0.17 -19.62
C ASP A 17 3.64 0.23 -18.20
N LEU A 18 4.13 1.46 -18.03
CA LEU A 18 4.46 1.99 -16.70
C LEU A 18 3.22 2.13 -15.79
N ASN A 19 2.10 2.58 -16.35
CA ASN A 19 0.85 2.70 -15.60
C ASN A 19 0.30 1.32 -15.19
N GLU A 20 0.49 0.30 -16.03
CA GLU A 20 0.14 -1.09 -15.74
C GLU A 20 1.02 -1.64 -14.60
N GLU A 21 2.34 -1.49 -14.69
CA GLU A 21 3.28 -1.90 -13.63
C GLU A 21 2.93 -1.27 -12.27
N LEU A 22 2.65 0.03 -12.24
CA LEU A 22 2.23 0.71 -11.00
C LEU A 22 0.87 0.21 -10.50
N THR A 23 -0.03 -0.19 -11.39
CA THR A 23 -1.32 -0.77 -11.03
C THR A 23 -1.15 -2.14 -10.41
N ASP A 24 -0.24 -2.96 -10.95
CA ASP A 24 0.10 -4.26 -10.40
C ASP A 24 0.71 -4.13 -8.99
N LEU A 25 1.67 -3.22 -8.79
CA LEU A 25 2.23 -2.94 -7.46
C LEU A 25 1.17 -2.47 -6.45
N ILE A 26 0.15 -1.73 -6.90
CA ILE A 26 -0.97 -1.34 -6.05
C ILE A 26 -1.76 -2.59 -5.64
N ASN A 27 -2.09 -3.45 -6.59
CA ASN A 27 -2.87 -4.66 -6.34
C ASN A 27 -2.11 -5.66 -5.45
N GLU A 28 -0.80 -5.80 -5.66
CA GLU A 28 0.10 -6.57 -4.80
C GLU A 28 0.09 -6.03 -3.37
N CYS A 29 0.20 -4.71 -3.17
CA CYS A 29 0.12 -4.12 -1.85
C CYS A 29 -1.22 -4.40 -1.17
N LEU A 30 -2.34 -4.22 -1.88
CA LEU A 30 -3.67 -4.45 -1.31
C LEU A 30 -3.85 -5.92 -0.91
N SER A 31 -3.34 -6.83 -1.74
CA SER A 31 -3.31 -8.27 -1.43
C SER A 31 -2.41 -8.59 -0.25
N ASP A 32 -1.27 -7.90 -0.11
CA ASP A 32 -0.32 -8.11 0.99
C ASP A 32 -0.85 -7.63 2.35
N LEU A 33 -1.83 -6.71 2.37
CA LEU A 33 -2.51 -6.29 3.59
C LEU A 33 -3.46 -7.37 4.14
N ILE A 34 -4.02 -8.24 3.29
CA ILE A 34 -4.99 -9.27 3.71
C ILE A 34 -4.37 -10.31 4.67
N PRO A 35 -3.17 -10.88 4.40
CA PRO A 35 -2.48 -11.77 5.34
C PRO A 35 -2.10 -11.16 6.69
N ALA A 36 -2.28 -9.85 6.88
CA ALA A 36 -2.05 -9.15 8.14
C ALA A 36 -3.32 -9.01 8.99
N ASP A 37 -4.29 -9.93 8.84
CA ASP A 37 -5.60 -9.90 9.49
C ASP A 37 -6.46 -8.67 9.15
N VAL A 38 -6.15 -7.95 8.06
CA VAL A 38 -7.01 -6.89 7.53
C VAL A 38 -8.11 -7.54 6.71
N ALA A 39 -9.36 -7.40 7.15
CA ALA A 39 -10.49 -7.94 6.41
C ALA A 39 -10.58 -7.28 5.04
N GLU A 40 -10.78 -8.06 3.98
CA GLU A 40 -10.88 -7.54 2.60
C GLU A 40 -11.98 -6.46 2.50
N ALA A 41 -13.07 -6.63 3.25
CA ALA A 41 -14.16 -5.65 3.35
C ALA A 41 -13.73 -4.29 3.94
N ASN A 42 -12.64 -4.24 4.70
CA ASN A 42 -12.11 -3.04 5.34
C ASN A 42 -10.97 -2.38 4.55
N ILE A 43 -10.59 -2.95 3.40
CA ILE A 43 -9.62 -2.34 2.48
C ILE A 43 -10.32 -1.25 1.66
N ASP A 44 -10.52 -0.10 2.28
CA ASP A 44 -11.02 1.09 1.60
C ASP A 44 -9.86 1.90 1.01
N THR A 45 -9.79 1.97 -0.32
CA THR A 45 -8.78 2.79 -1.03
C THR A 45 -8.97 4.31 -0.87
N SER A 46 -10.03 4.74 -0.18
CA SER A 46 -10.27 6.10 0.28
C SER A 46 -9.65 6.38 1.66
N ASP A 47 -9.37 5.34 2.45
CA ASP A 47 -8.81 5.44 3.78
C ASP A 47 -7.38 6.02 3.76
N PRO A 48 -7.07 7.05 4.59
CA PRO A 48 -5.75 7.66 4.62
C PRO A 48 -4.59 6.73 4.96
N LEU A 49 -4.78 5.73 5.82
CA LEU A 49 -3.77 4.74 6.21
C LEU A 49 -3.56 3.70 5.10
N ILE A 50 -4.62 3.22 4.45
CA ILE A 50 -4.50 2.34 3.27
C ILE A 50 -3.79 3.08 2.12
N ILE A 51 -4.16 4.34 1.85
CA ILE A 51 -3.47 5.19 0.88
C ILE A 51 -1.98 5.34 1.24
N ARG A 52 -1.65 5.47 2.53
CA ARG A 52 -0.26 5.58 2.98
C ARG A 52 0.50 4.28 2.76
N ALA A 53 -0.11 3.14 3.09
CA ALA A 53 0.49 1.81 2.90
C ALA A 53 0.84 1.58 1.43
N VAL A 54 -0.12 1.80 0.53
CA VAL A 54 0.10 1.67 -0.92
C VAL A 54 1.21 2.60 -1.41
N LYS A 55 1.26 3.86 -0.96
CA LYS A 55 2.32 4.79 -1.37
C LYS A 55 3.71 4.35 -0.92
N VAL A 56 3.85 3.84 0.31
CA VAL A 56 5.15 3.38 0.83
C VAL A 56 5.56 2.09 0.12
N TYR A 57 4.63 1.15 -0.08
CA TYR A 57 4.89 -0.08 -0.83
C TYR A 57 5.34 0.19 -2.26
N CYS A 58 4.63 1.04 -3.00
CA CYS A 58 5.05 1.39 -4.35
C CYS A 58 6.41 2.11 -4.36
N LYS A 59 6.71 2.98 -3.38
CA LYS A 59 8.06 3.60 -3.28
C LYS A 59 9.18 2.61 -3.00
N LEU A 60 8.87 1.58 -2.21
CA LEU A 60 9.80 0.52 -1.85
C LEU A 60 10.12 -0.40 -3.04
N ASN A 61 9.09 -0.77 -3.81
CA ASN A 61 9.18 -1.81 -4.85
C ASN A 61 9.31 -1.27 -6.27
N PHE A 62 8.95 -0.01 -6.52
CA PHE A 62 9.12 0.61 -7.83
C PHE A 62 10.56 1.12 -8.01
N GLY A 63 11.34 0.43 -8.85
CA GLY A 63 12.74 0.75 -9.12
C GLY A 63 13.69 0.33 -8.00
N GLN A 64 14.74 1.14 -7.74
CA GLN A 64 15.74 0.89 -6.70
C GLN A 64 15.87 2.14 -5.82
N PRO A 65 15.14 2.24 -4.70
CA PRO A 65 15.22 3.41 -3.83
C PRO A 65 16.50 3.40 -3.00
N ASP A 66 17.13 4.58 -2.84
CA ASP A 66 18.32 4.76 -1.98
C ASP A 66 18.02 4.48 -0.49
N ASP A 67 16.76 4.64 -0.09
CA ASP A 67 16.27 4.48 1.28
C ASP A 67 15.45 3.20 1.49
N TYR A 68 15.75 2.14 0.72
CA TYR A 68 15.05 0.84 0.76
C TYR A 68 14.79 0.33 2.18
N ASP A 69 15.83 0.20 3.02
CA ASP A 69 15.69 -0.33 4.39
C ASP A 69 14.73 0.50 5.25
N ARG A 70 14.77 1.83 5.08
CA ARG A 70 13.90 2.76 5.81
C ARG A 70 12.46 2.65 5.33
N LEU A 71 12.26 2.53 4.01
CA LEU A 71 10.94 2.33 3.42
C LEU A 71 10.33 0.99 3.83
N LYS A 72 11.15 -0.06 3.86
CA LYS A 72 10.74 -1.40 4.31
C LYS A 72 10.30 -1.38 5.76
N ALA A 73 11.11 -0.81 6.65
CA ALA A 73 10.76 -0.68 8.07
C ALA A 73 9.47 0.14 8.27
N ALA A 74 9.31 1.25 7.53
CA ALA A 74 8.10 2.06 7.61
C ALA A 74 6.85 1.33 7.09
N TYR A 75 6.99 0.48 6.07
CA TYR A 75 5.90 -0.34 5.56
C TYR A 75 5.52 -1.44 6.55
N ASP A 76 6.50 -2.14 7.12
CA ASP A 76 6.28 -3.22 8.08
C ASP A 76 5.58 -2.71 9.36
N GLU A 77 6.02 -1.56 9.87
CA GLU A 77 5.37 -0.91 11.02
C GLU A 77 3.92 -0.55 10.71
N LEU A 78 3.66 0.01 9.53
CA LEU A 78 2.31 0.39 9.12
C LEU A 78 1.39 -0.82 8.94
N LYS A 79 1.92 -1.91 8.35
CA LYS A 79 1.21 -3.18 8.20
C LYS A 79 0.85 -3.78 9.56
N ALA A 80 1.79 -3.77 10.51
CA ALA A 80 1.54 -4.21 11.87
C ALA A 80 0.48 -3.33 12.59
N GLN A 81 0.54 -2.01 12.43
CA GLN A 81 -0.46 -1.10 13.00
C GLN A 81 -1.87 -1.36 12.46
N LEU A 82 -2.00 -1.60 11.15
CA LEU A 82 -3.28 -1.93 10.52
C LEU A 82 -3.84 -3.26 11.04
N GLY A 83 -3.00 -4.29 11.16
CA GLY A 83 -3.40 -5.60 11.69
C GLY A 83 -3.71 -5.64 13.19
N MET A 84 -3.34 -4.62 13.96
CA MET A 84 -3.67 -4.49 15.39
C MET A 84 -4.89 -3.62 15.66
N ASP A 85 -5.35 -2.86 14.67
CA ASP A 85 -6.44 -1.90 14.82
C ASP A 85 -7.77 -2.59 14.50
N SER A 86 -8.65 -2.65 15.50
CA SER A 86 -9.95 -3.32 15.42
C SER A 86 -10.86 -2.77 14.32
N ARG A 87 -10.59 -1.57 13.78
CA ARG A 87 -11.30 -0.98 12.65
C ARG A 87 -10.96 -1.63 11.30
N TYR A 88 -9.81 -2.30 11.21
CA TYR A 88 -9.34 -2.94 9.99
C TYR A 88 -9.37 -4.47 10.11
N THR A 89 -9.35 -5.02 11.32
CA THR A 89 -9.49 -6.46 11.58
C THR A 89 -10.95 -6.92 11.72
N GLU A 90 -11.23 -8.18 11.44
CA GLU A 90 -12.56 -8.80 11.55
C GLU A 90 -13.01 -9.11 13.00
N TYR A 91 -12.40 -8.50 14.01
CA TYR A 91 -12.72 -8.73 15.44
C TYR A 91 -14.02 -8.03 15.91
N GLU A 92 -15.15 -8.36 15.29
CA GLU A 92 -16.50 -8.33 15.88
C GLU A 92 -17.29 -9.47 15.20
N ASN A 93 -17.46 -10.66 15.80
CA ASN A 93 -18.43 -10.91 16.86
C ASN A 93 -18.15 -12.26 17.55
N GLY A 94 -17.98 -12.22 18.87
CA GLY A 94 -18.36 -13.33 19.76
C GLY A 94 -19.81 -13.17 20.20
#